data_AF-A0A960WAL9-F1
#
_entry.id   AF-A0A960WAL9-F1
#
_cell.length_a   1.000
_cell.length_b   1.000
_cell.length_c   1.000
_cell.angle_alpha   90.00
_cell.angle_beta   90.00
_cell.angle_gamma   90.00
#
_symmetry.space_group_name_H-M   'P 1'
#
loop_
_entity.id
_entity.type
_entity.pdbx_description
1 polymer ?
#
loop_
_entity_poly.entity_id
_entity_poly.type
_entity_poly.pdbx_seq_one_letter_code
_entity_poly.pdbx_strand_id
1 'polypeptide(L)'
;MIKPSLNEFSQLASKGNLIPVYQEILADMETPLSVLNKLSSYAENTFLMESVEHSEHLGRYSFLGTNPRALIRFSGQKTFIEENGKTIQTDIEDNPLDILKKYLARYKPVKISKLPPLIGGAIGYMGYGMVHHFDAILQENPDDLFLDDA
;
A
#
# COMPACT_ATOMS: atom_id res chain seq x y z
N MET A 1 8.24 -1.12 -23.96
CA MET A 1 7.06 -0.37 -24.44
C MET A 1 6.02 -0.34 -23.34
N ILE A 2 5.49 0.85 -23.02
CA ILE A 2 4.44 1.02 -22.01
C ILE A 2 3.14 0.35 -22.50
N LYS A 3 2.46 -0.34 -21.60
CA LYS A 3 1.17 -1.01 -21.79
C LYS A 3 0.19 -0.61 -20.69
N PRO A 4 -1.12 -0.64 -20.94
CA PRO A 4 -1.77 -0.77 -22.24
C PRO A 4 -1.51 0.45 -23.15
N SER A 5 -1.74 0.32 -24.46
CA SER A 5 -1.84 1.49 -25.35
C SER A 5 -3.01 2.39 -24.95
N LEU A 6 -3.05 3.64 -25.40
CA LEU A 6 -4.14 4.57 -25.05
C LEU A 6 -5.54 4.03 -25.44
N ASN A 7 -5.64 3.38 -26.59
CA ASN A 7 -6.90 2.77 -27.03
C ASN A 7 -7.31 1.60 -26.12
N GLU A 8 -6.38 0.71 -25.78
CA GLU A 8 -6.63 -0.40 -24.86
C GLU A 8 -6.96 0.10 -23.44
N PHE A 9 -6.27 1.14 -22.96
CA PHE A 9 -6.56 1.80 -21.69
C PHE A 9 -8.00 2.30 -21.66
N SER A 10 -8.43 3.01 -22.72
CA SER A 10 -9.80 3.52 -22.84
C SER A 10 -10.83 2.40 -22.81
N GLN A 11 -10.55 1.26 -23.45
CA GLN A 11 -11.41 0.08 -23.38
C GLN A 11 -11.45 -0.53 -21.97
N LEU A 12 -10.30 -0.64 -21.30
CA LEU A 12 -10.22 -1.16 -19.93
C LEU A 12 -10.92 -0.26 -18.91
N ALA A 13 -10.88 1.06 -19.11
CA ALA A 13 -11.55 2.05 -18.26
C ALA A 13 -13.09 1.90 -18.24
N SER A 14 -13.68 1.23 -19.24
CA SER A 14 -15.11 0.87 -19.19
C SER A 14 -15.44 -0.21 -18.15
N LYS A 15 -14.44 -0.96 -17.67
CA LYS A 15 -14.60 -2.10 -16.75
C LYS A 15 -14.32 -1.77 -15.29
N GLY A 16 -13.72 -0.61 -15.01
CA GLY A 16 -13.27 -0.20 -13.70
C GLY A 16 -12.54 1.13 -13.75
N ASN A 17 -12.17 1.68 -12.59
CA ASN A 17 -11.56 3.01 -12.48
C ASN A 17 -10.12 2.99 -11.94
N LEU A 18 -9.54 1.80 -11.74
CA LEU A 18 -8.14 1.62 -11.41
C LEU A 18 -7.52 0.66 -12.42
N ILE A 19 -6.77 1.20 -13.37
CA ILE A 19 -6.20 0.47 -14.50
C ILE A 19 -4.68 0.57 -14.40
N PRO A 20 -3.94 -0.55 -14.27
CA PRO A 20 -2.49 -0.51 -14.20
C PRO A 20 -1.89 -0.13 -15.56
N VAL A 21 -1.00 0.85 -15.54
CA VAL A 21 -0.11 1.21 -16.66
C VAL A 21 1.29 0.76 -16.29
N TYR A 22 1.91 -0.07 -17.11
CA TYR A 22 3.11 -0.81 -16.77
C TYR A 22 4.04 -0.97 -17.97
N GLN A 23 5.31 -1.23 -17.67
CA GLN A 23 6.30 -1.62 -18.67
C GLN A 23 7.20 -2.70 -18.05
N GLU A 24 7.48 -3.72 -18.85
CA GLU A 24 8.51 -4.69 -18.52
C GLU A 24 9.86 -4.21 -19.08
N ILE A 25 10.89 -4.26 -18.24
CA ILE A 25 12.26 -3.86 -18.57
C ILE A 25 13.22 -4.97 -18.18
N LEU A 26 14.34 -5.08 -18.89
CA LEU A 26 15.43 -5.96 -18.49
C LEU A 26 16.16 -5.34 -17.31
N ALA A 27 16.35 -6.11 -16.24
CA ALA A 27 16.95 -5.69 -14.99
C ALA A 27 17.86 -6.80 -14.42
N ASP A 28 18.60 -7.47 -15.31
CA ASP A 28 19.51 -8.59 -14.98
C ASP A 28 20.67 -8.19 -14.07
N MET A 29 21.06 -6.92 -14.08
CA MET A 29 22.08 -6.34 -13.19
C MET A 29 21.51 -5.73 -11.90
N GLU A 30 20.19 -5.86 -11.67
CA GLU A 30 19.54 -5.33 -10.47
C GLU A 30 19.21 -6.45 -9.48
N THR A 31 19.29 -6.11 -8.20
CA THR A 31 18.68 -6.87 -7.12
C THR A 31 17.53 -6.06 -6.53
N PRO A 32 16.55 -6.67 -5.85
CA PRO A 32 15.48 -5.93 -5.19
C PRO A 32 16.02 -4.83 -4.26
N LEU A 33 17.11 -5.10 -3.54
CA LEU A 33 17.76 -4.11 -2.68
C LEU A 33 18.43 -2.97 -3.47
N SER A 34 19.07 -3.25 -4.62
CA SER A 34 19.65 -2.19 -5.46
C SER A 34 18.57 -1.26 -6.01
N VAL A 35 17.41 -1.81 -6.38
CA VAL A 35 16.25 -1.02 -6.83
C VAL A 35 15.67 -0.19 -5.68
N LEU A 36 15.52 -0.77 -4.48
CA LEU A 36 15.05 -0.04 -3.31
C LEU A 36 15.94 1.17 -3.03
N ASN A 37 17.27 0.98 -2.99
CA ASN A 37 18.22 2.06 -2.73
C ASN A 37 18.11 3.20 -3.76
N LYS A 38 17.89 2.86 -5.04
CA LYS A 38 17.66 3.84 -6.10
C LYS A 38 16.35 4.60 -5.90
N LEU A 39 15.26 3.91 -5.55
CA LEU A 39 13.96 4.53 -5.31
C LEU A 39 13.98 5.46 -4.10
N SER A 40 14.54 5.00 -2.98
CA SER A 40 14.63 5.77 -1.73
C SER A 40 15.51 7.02 -1.85
N SER A 41 16.34 7.15 -2.90
CA SER A 41 17.14 8.35 -3.16
C SER A 41 16.33 9.51 -3.76
N TYR A 42 15.16 9.24 -4.35
CA TYR A 42 14.37 10.25 -5.09
C TYR A 42 12.87 10.25 -4.73
N ALA A 43 12.45 9.39 -3.80
CA ALA A 43 11.06 9.19 -3.48
C ALA A 43 10.87 8.82 -2.01
N GLU A 44 9.69 9.11 -1.48
CA GLU A 44 9.35 8.88 -0.09
C GLU A 44 8.42 7.68 0.06
N ASN A 45 8.18 7.25 1.31
CA ASN A 45 7.26 6.17 1.63
C ASN A 45 7.56 4.90 0.81
N THR A 46 8.84 4.52 0.77
CA THR A 46 9.32 3.37 0.02
C THR A 46 9.17 2.09 0.83
N PHE A 47 8.75 1.00 0.19
CA PHE A 47 8.76 -0.33 0.79
C PHE A 47 9.41 -1.35 -0.14
N LEU A 48 9.89 -2.43 0.48
CA LEU A 48 10.31 -3.67 -0.17
C LEU A 48 9.65 -4.84 0.57
N MET A 49 8.95 -5.69 -0.17
CA MET A 49 8.42 -6.96 0.33
C MET A 49 9.06 -8.10 -0.44
N GLU A 50 9.76 -8.96 0.29
CA GLU A 50 10.35 -10.18 -0.24
C GLU A 50 9.76 -11.37 0.51
N SER A 51 9.54 -12.47 -0.21
CA SER A 51 9.09 -13.72 0.39
C SER A 51 10.23 -14.72 0.35
N VAL A 52 10.51 -15.36 1.48
CA VAL A 52 11.41 -16.52 1.55
C VAL A 52 10.51 -17.71 1.85
N GLU A 53 10.26 -18.56 0.84
CA GLU A 53 9.29 -19.65 1.00
C GLU A 53 9.88 -20.81 1.81
N HIS A 54 11.19 -21.06 1.69
CA HIS A 54 12.02 -21.94 2.52
C HIS A 54 13.42 -21.32 2.58
N SER A 55 14.22 -21.63 3.60
CA SER A 55 15.50 -20.95 3.94
C SER A 55 16.52 -20.79 2.80
N GLU A 56 16.32 -21.42 1.64
CA GLU A 56 17.23 -21.36 0.49
C GLU A 56 16.59 -20.84 -0.82
N HIS A 57 15.28 -20.55 -0.85
CA HIS A 57 14.59 -20.07 -2.06
C HIS A 57 13.78 -18.80 -1.81
N LEU A 58 14.26 -17.69 -2.40
CA LEU A 58 13.47 -16.49 -2.57
C LEU A 58 12.28 -16.79 -3.49
N GLY A 59 11.12 -16.25 -3.13
CA GLY A 59 9.93 -16.30 -3.96
C GLY A 59 10.19 -15.64 -5.31
N ARG A 60 9.41 -16.03 -6.33
CA ARG A 60 9.59 -15.54 -7.71
C ARG A 60 9.50 -14.01 -7.86
N TYR A 61 8.86 -13.33 -6.91
CA TYR A 61 8.62 -11.89 -6.94
C TYR A 61 9.09 -11.22 -5.67
N SER A 62 9.80 -10.10 -5.83
CA SER A 62 9.93 -9.05 -4.81
C SER A 62 9.07 -7.86 -5.23
N PHE A 63 8.37 -7.23 -4.29
CA PHE A 63 7.52 -6.07 -4.55
C PHE A 63 8.13 -4.81 -3.97
N LEU A 64 8.19 -3.77 -4.78
CA LEU A 64 8.63 -2.44 -4.37
C LEU A 64 7.54 -1.44 -4.72
N GLY A 65 7.41 -0.42 -3.88
CA GLY A 65 6.53 0.71 -4.13
C GLY A 65 7.01 1.95 -3.41
N THR A 66 6.53 3.10 -3.88
CA THR A 66 6.91 4.41 -3.39
C THR A 66 5.82 5.43 -3.74
N ASN A 67 5.84 6.60 -3.11
CA ASN A 67 4.93 7.72 -3.39
C ASN A 67 3.48 7.26 -3.52
N PRO A 68 2.90 6.68 -2.45
CA PRO A 68 1.53 6.18 -2.50
C PRO A 68 0.58 7.32 -2.83
N ARG A 69 -0.53 6.99 -3.51
CA ARG A 69 -1.56 7.98 -3.84
C ARG A 69 -2.13 8.66 -2.58
N ALA A 70 -2.19 7.92 -1.48
CA ALA A 70 -2.60 8.43 -0.19
C ALA A 70 -1.92 7.67 0.95
N LEU A 71 -1.75 8.35 2.07
CA LEU A 71 -1.40 7.77 3.36
C LEU A 71 -2.63 7.82 4.26
N ILE A 72 -2.98 6.67 4.85
CA ILE A 72 -4.09 6.55 5.80
C ILE A 72 -3.46 6.10 7.10
N ARG A 73 -3.57 6.92 8.14
CA ARG A 73 -2.97 6.66 9.44
C ARG A 73 -4.03 6.69 10.53
N PHE A 74 -3.92 5.80 11.50
CA PHE A 74 -4.78 5.75 12.67
C PHE A 74 -3.91 5.96 13.91
N SER A 75 -4.29 6.86 14.82
CA SER A 75 -3.54 7.10 16.04
C SER A 75 -4.50 7.50 17.15
N GLY A 76 -4.62 6.62 18.15
CA GLY A 76 -5.67 6.73 19.16
C GLY A 76 -7.02 6.89 18.48
N GLN A 77 -7.86 7.81 18.95
CA GLN A 77 -9.20 8.06 18.38
C GLN A 77 -9.22 8.91 17.10
N LYS A 78 -8.09 9.10 16.41
CA LYS A 78 -8.01 9.95 15.22
C LYS A 78 -7.60 9.16 13.98
N THR A 79 -8.24 9.49 12.86
CA THR A 79 -7.80 9.08 11.52
C THR A 79 -7.22 10.27 10.77
N PHE A 80 -6.13 10.04 10.06
CA PHE A 80 -5.48 10.99 9.16
C PHE A 80 -5.45 10.42 7.76
N ILE A 81 -6.04 11.12 6.79
CA ILE A 81 -5.98 10.76 5.36
C ILE A 81 -5.27 11.88 4.63
N GLU A 82 -4.07 11.58 4.13
CA GLU A 82 -3.30 12.47 3.28
C GLU A 82 -3.44 12.04 1.82
N GLU A 83 -4.00 12.90 0.96
CA GLU A 83 -4.15 12.65 -0.48
C GLU A 83 -3.98 13.98 -1.25
N ASN A 84 -3.17 13.99 -2.32
CA ASN A 84 -2.89 15.19 -3.14
C ASN A 84 -2.40 16.41 -2.34
N GLY A 85 -1.51 16.20 -1.35
CA GLY A 85 -0.94 17.28 -0.52
C GLY A 85 -1.93 17.92 0.45
N LYS A 86 -3.09 17.28 0.69
CA LYS A 86 -4.07 17.69 1.70
C LYS A 86 -4.23 16.59 2.72
N THR A 87 -4.23 16.97 3.99
CA THR A 87 -4.49 16.08 5.11
C THR A 87 -5.85 16.38 5.71
N ILE A 88 -6.70 15.37 5.78
CA ILE A 88 -7.98 15.40 6.48
C ILE A 88 -7.79 14.63 7.78
N GLN A 89 -8.14 15.26 8.90
CA GLN A 89 -8.16 14.65 10.22
C GLN A 89 -9.61 14.51 10.67
N THR A 90 -10.02 13.33 11.11
CA THR A 90 -11.35 13.06 11.67
C THR A 90 -11.24 12.24 12.95
N ASP A 91 -12.26 12.32 13.78
CA ASP A 91 -12.47 11.36 14.85
C ASP A 91 -12.84 9.98 14.27
N ILE A 92 -12.39 8.93 14.94
CA ILE A 92 -12.78 7.55 14.65
C ILE A 92 -14.17 7.34 15.27
N GLU A 93 -15.19 7.49 14.43
CA GLU A 93 -16.60 7.21 14.79
C GLU A 93 -16.97 5.73 14.58
N ASP A 94 -16.27 5.07 13.67
CA ASP A 94 -16.46 3.66 13.28
C ASP A 94 -15.16 2.86 13.47
N ASN A 95 -15.22 1.54 13.37
CA ASN A 95 -14.04 0.69 13.34
C ASN A 95 -13.01 1.15 12.25
N PRO A 96 -11.70 1.27 12.56
CA PRO A 96 -10.66 1.67 11.61
C PRO A 96 -10.65 0.90 10.28
N LEU A 97 -10.93 -0.41 10.33
CA LEU A 97 -10.98 -1.26 9.14
C LEU A 97 -12.19 -0.93 8.26
N ASP A 98 -13.30 -0.47 8.83
CA ASP A 98 -14.44 0.00 8.05
C ASP A 98 -14.13 1.32 7.35
N ILE A 99 -13.36 2.21 7.99
CA ILE A 99 -12.87 3.45 7.36
C ILE A 99 -11.96 3.10 6.17
N LEU A 100 -10.98 2.21 6.36
CA LEU A 100 -10.11 1.74 5.28
C LEU A 100 -10.91 1.07 4.15
N LYS A 101 -11.89 0.21 4.49
CA LYS A 101 -12.76 -0.45 3.52
C LYS A 101 -13.60 0.54 2.73
N LYS A 102 -14.21 1.54 3.39
CA LYS A 102 -14.95 2.63 2.74
C LYS A 102 -14.05 3.43 1.79
N TYR A 103 -12.82 3.72 2.21
CA TYR A 103 -11.84 4.42 1.37
C TYR A 103 -11.48 3.61 0.11
N LEU A 104 -11.20 2.31 0.28
CA LEU A 104 -10.82 1.41 -0.81
C LEU A 104 -11.97 1.06 -1.75
N ALA A 105 -13.21 1.07 -1.27
CA ALA A 105 -14.41 0.80 -2.08
C ALA A 105 -14.60 1.80 -3.24
N ARG A 106 -13.94 2.96 -3.20
CA ARG A 106 -13.89 3.93 -4.30
C ARG A 106 -13.17 3.38 -5.54
N TYR A 107 -12.31 2.37 -5.36
CA TYR A 107 -11.50 1.78 -6.43
C TYR A 107 -12.08 0.45 -6.90
N LYS A 108 -12.22 0.32 -8.22
CA LYS A 108 -12.67 -0.85 -8.97
C LYS A 108 -11.52 -1.27 -9.89
N PRO A 109 -10.58 -2.10 -9.40
CA PRO A 109 -9.41 -2.49 -10.15
C PRO A 109 -9.76 -3.38 -11.35
N VAL A 110 -9.16 -3.08 -12.50
CA VAL A 110 -9.26 -3.91 -13.70
C VAL A 110 -8.14 -4.96 -13.66
N LYS A 111 -8.53 -6.23 -13.58
CA LYS A 111 -7.59 -7.36 -13.54
C LYS A 111 -6.98 -7.62 -14.91
N ILE A 112 -5.64 -7.68 -14.97
CA ILE A 112 -4.88 -8.09 -16.16
C ILE A 112 -4.17 -9.40 -15.81
N SER A 113 -4.56 -10.50 -16.47
CA SER A 113 -4.15 -11.87 -16.11
C SER A 113 -2.65 -12.15 -16.19
N LYS A 114 -1.88 -11.34 -16.92
CA LYS A 114 -0.44 -11.54 -17.11
C LYS A 114 0.42 -10.81 -16.07
N LEU A 115 -0.17 -9.98 -15.21
CA LEU A 115 0.59 -9.21 -14.23
C LEU A 115 0.94 -10.05 -12.98
N PRO A 116 1.99 -9.65 -12.23
CA PRO A 116 2.32 -10.25 -10.94
C PRO A 116 1.13 -10.20 -9.94
N PRO A 117 1.18 -10.97 -8.84
CA PRO A 117 0.04 -11.08 -7.93
C PRO A 117 -0.26 -9.79 -7.15
N LEU A 118 0.74 -8.91 -6.96
CA LEU A 118 0.55 -7.58 -6.38
C LEU A 118 0.84 -6.50 -7.44
N ILE A 119 -0.16 -5.67 -7.72
CA ILE A 119 -0.10 -4.56 -8.69
C ILE A 119 -0.53 -3.22 -8.08
N GLY A 120 -0.62 -3.16 -6.75
CA GLY A 120 -1.14 -2.05 -5.98
C GLY A 120 -2.15 -2.51 -4.91
N GLY A 121 -2.44 -1.62 -3.97
CA GLY A 121 -3.32 -1.88 -2.83
C GLY A 121 -3.02 -0.95 -1.66
N ALA A 122 -3.62 -1.22 -0.51
CA ALA A 122 -3.18 -0.65 0.76
C ALA A 122 -2.04 -1.53 1.31
N ILE A 123 -0.89 -0.92 1.55
CA ILE A 123 0.34 -1.58 1.99
C ILE A 123 0.88 -0.75 3.14
N GLY A 124 1.18 -1.40 4.25
CA GLY A 124 1.54 -0.75 5.49
C GLY A 124 1.61 -1.77 6.62
N TYR A 125 1.35 -1.33 7.84
CA TYR A 125 1.33 -2.17 9.02
C TYR A 125 0.03 -2.00 9.78
N MET A 126 -0.20 -2.89 10.74
CA MET A 126 -1.13 -2.67 11.83
C MET A 126 -0.35 -2.97 13.11
N GLY A 127 -0.14 -1.94 13.92
CA GLY A 127 0.51 -2.05 15.21
C GLY A 127 -0.37 -2.79 16.21
N TYR A 128 0.24 -3.24 17.31
CA TYR A 128 -0.50 -3.93 18.36
C TYR A 128 -1.61 -3.05 18.97
N GLY A 129 -1.37 -1.74 19.09
CA GLY A 129 -2.33 -0.76 19.63
C GLY A 129 -3.68 -0.73 18.90
N MET A 130 -3.71 -1.16 17.63
CA MET A 130 -4.94 -1.31 16.86
C MET A 130 -6.00 -2.18 17.57
N VAL A 131 -5.58 -3.10 18.45
CA VAL A 131 -6.49 -3.96 19.23
C VAL A 131 -7.48 -3.18 20.10
N HIS A 132 -7.11 -1.99 20.58
CA HIS A 132 -7.97 -1.15 21.43
C HIS A 132 -9.19 -0.59 20.68
N HIS A 133 -9.17 -0.64 19.34
CA HIS A 133 -10.32 -0.28 18.50
C HIS A 133 -11.32 -1.43 18.30
N PHE A 134 -10.92 -2.65 18.64
CA PHE A 134 -11.74 -3.85 18.43
C PHE A 134 -12.29 -4.39 19.75
N ASP A 135 -11.50 -4.32 20.82
CA ASP A 135 -11.85 -4.82 22.14
C ASP A 135 -11.44 -3.85 23.24
N ALA A 136 -12.21 -3.83 24.32
CA ALA A 136 -11.93 -3.04 25.51
C ALA A 136 -10.82 -3.71 26.35
N ILE A 137 -9.58 -3.56 25.92
CA ILE A 137 -8.39 -4.05 26.63
C ILE A 137 -7.80 -2.91 27.47
N LEU A 138 -7.48 -3.20 28.73
CA LEU A 138 -6.80 -2.26 29.62
C LEU A 138 -5.39 -1.96 29.09
N GLN A 139 -5.08 -0.69 28.91
CA GLN A 139 -3.73 -0.23 28.58
C GLN A 139 -2.97 0.04 29.89
N GLU A 140 -2.26 -0.97 30.38
CA GLU A 140 -1.48 -0.88 31.63
C GLU A 140 -0.08 -0.30 31.40
N ASN A 141 0.49 -0.53 30.21
CA ASN A 141 1.79 0.00 29.83
C ASN A 141 1.64 1.37 29.15
N PRO A 142 2.52 2.34 29.44
CA PRO A 142 2.54 3.60 28.71
C PRO A 142 2.89 3.37 27.24
N ASP A 143 2.35 4.20 26.35
CA ASP A 143 2.83 4.29 24.97
C ASP A 143 4.11 5.15 24.95
N ASP A 144 5.26 4.47 24.88
CA ASP A 144 6.60 5.07 24.87
C ASP A 144 7.21 5.17 23.47
N LEU A 145 6.60 4.51 22.48
CA LEU A 145 7.06 4.53 21.09
C LEU A 145 6.35 5.63 20.27
N PHE A 146 5.18 6.09 20.72
CA PHE A 146 4.41 7.16 20.07
C PHE A 146 4.17 6.87 18.57
N LEU A 147 3.90 5.60 18.25
CA LEU A 147 3.66 5.14 16.88
C LEU A 147 2.19 5.30 16.52
N ASP A 148 1.90 5.43 15.23
CA ASP A 148 0.54 5.27 14.74
C ASP A 148 0.11 3.80 14.94
N ASP A 149 -1.19 3.58 15.18
CA ASP A 149 -1.80 2.25 15.28
C ASP A 149 -1.79 1.52 13.92
N ALA A 150 -1.84 2.25 12.80
CA ALA A 150 -1.60 1.78 11.43
C ALA A 150 -1.34 2.95 10.48
#